data_AF-A0A2N2F7R0-F1
#
_entry.id   AF-A0A2N2F7R0-F1
#
_cell.length_a   1.000
_cell.length_b   1.000
_cell.length_c   1.000
_cell.angle_alpha   90.00
_cell.angle_beta   90.00
_cell.angle_gamma   90.00
#
_symmetry.space_group_name_H-M   'P 1'
#
loop_
_entity.id
_entity.type
_entity.pdbx_description
1 polymer ?
#
loop_
_entity_poly.entity_id
_entity_poly.type
_entity_poly.pdbx_seq_one_letter_code
_entity_poly.pdbx_strand_id
1 'polypeptide(L)'
;QIVRMGISYVPEGREVFPELTVMENILMGAYTRRDTKGIKDDIENVFNHFPILRQRKEQEAGYMSGGEQQMLAIGRALMSRPKLLMLDEPSLGLSPLLTQEIFTIIRDINRKDGVTILLVEQNVNMALKYANYAFLMENGRIVRADKPEVLREDPDVKEFYLGVATETSVKGYKRYRRKVRFR
;
A
#
# COMPACT_ATOMS: atom_id res chain seq x y z
N GLN A 1 7.11 -7.53 -19.11
CA GLN A 1 8.17 -6.51 -19.31
C GLN A 1 8.31 -5.57 -18.11
N ILE A 2 7.22 -5.13 -17.46
CA ILE A 2 7.22 -4.21 -16.29
C ILE A 2 8.01 -4.73 -15.07
N VAL A 3 7.86 -6.00 -14.70
CA VAL A 3 8.62 -6.59 -13.57
C VAL A 3 10.14 -6.53 -13.80
N ARG A 4 10.61 -6.64 -15.04
CA ARG A 4 12.05 -6.48 -15.37
C ARG A 4 12.54 -5.04 -15.19
N MET A 5 11.65 -4.06 -15.15
CA MET A 5 11.96 -2.67 -14.84
C MET A 5 12.05 -2.43 -13.32
N GLY A 6 11.82 -3.46 -12.50
CA GLY A 6 11.84 -3.36 -11.03
C GLY A 6 10.56 -2.74 -10.46
N ILE A 7 9.45 -2.80 -11.20
CA ILE A 7 8.14 -2.31 -10.75
C ILE A 7 7.26 -3.52 -10.47
N SER A 8 6.71 -3.57 -9.25
CA SER A 8 5.70 -4.54 -8.86
C SER A 8 4.41 -3.83 -8.50
N TYR A 9 3.29 -4.46 -8.88
CA TYR A 9 1.96 -3.93 -8.68
C TYR A 9 1.11 -4.95 -7.94
N VAL A 10 0.43 -4.50 -6.89
CA VAL A 10 -0.59 -5.26 -6.18
C VAL A 10 -1.91 -4.54 -6.43
N PRO A 11 -2.78 -5.10 -7.29
CA PRO A 11 -4.09 -4.53 -7.57
C PRO A 11 -5.05 -4.70 -6.39
N GLU A 12 -6.18 -4.00 -6.47
CA GLU A 12 -7.36 -4.27 -5.65
C GLU A 12 -7.77 -5.75 -5.75
N GLY A 13 -8.33 -6.32 -4.68
CA GLY A 13 -8.85 -7.68 -4.70
C GLY A 13 -7.82 -8.79 -4.43
N ARG A 14 -6.57 -8.44 -4.06
CA ARG A 14 -5.49 -9.32 -3.58
C ARG A 14 -4.87 -10.24 -4.65
N GLU A 15 -5.67 -10.73 -5.61
CA GLU A 15 -5.28 -11.60 -6.73
C GLU A 15 -4.30 -12.74 -6.36
N VAL A 16 -4.50 -13.37 -5.20
CA VAL A 16 -3.73 -14.56 -4.80
C VAL A 16 -4.14 -15.77 -5.65
N PHE A 17 -3.26 -16.77 -5.78
CA PHE A 17 -3.61 -18.05 -6.41
C PHE A 17 -4.21 -18.97 -5.34
N PRO A 18 -5.54 -19.15 -5.29
CA PRO A 18 -6.19 -19.77 -4.13
C PRO A 18 -5.89 -21.26 -3.99
N GLU A 19 -5.64 -21.97 -5.10
CA GLU A 19 -5.30 -23.40 -5.13
C GLU A 19 -3.83 -23.68 -4.76
N LEU A 20 -3.00 -22.64 -4.67
CA LEU A 20 -1.60 -22.77 -4.28
C LEU A 20 -1.45 -22.50 -2.78
N THR A 21 -0.49 -23.19 -2.18
CA THR A 21 -0.07 -22.90 -0.81
C THR A 21 0.48 -21.49 -0.66
N VAL A 22 0.55 -20.99 0.57
CA VAL A 22 1.21 -19.71 0.90
C VAL A 22 2.65 -19.69 0.38
N MET A 23 3.42 -20.77 0.59
CA MET A 23 4.80 -20.86 0.11
C MET A 23 4.88 -20.81 -1.42
N GLU A 24 4.02 -21.55 -2.12
CA GLU A 24 3.98 -21.53 -3.59
C GLU A 24 3.60 -20.15 -4.13
N ASN A 25 2.62 -19.48 -3.52
CA ASN A 25 2.27 -18.09 -3.86
C ASN A 25 3.47 -17.15 -3.71
N ILE A 26 4.22 -17.24 -2.60
CA ILE A 26 5.43 -16.43 -2.39
C ILE A 26 6.46 -16.73 -3.48
N LEU A 27 6.75 -18.01 -3.75
CA LEU A 27 7.72 -18.44 -4.75
C LEU A 27 7.38 -17.95 -6.17
N MET A 28 6.09 -17.88 -6.52
CA MET A 28 5.65 -17.34 -7.81
C MET A 28 6.13 -15.91 -8.05
N GLY A 29 6.28 -15.11 -6.99
CA GLY A 29 6.81 -13.74 -7.10
C GLY A 29 8.29 -13.68 -7.50
N ALA A 30 9.05 -14.76 -7.28
CA ALA A 30 10.44 -14.88 -7.69
C ALA A 30 10.63 -15.56 -9.06
N TYR A 31 9.56 -15.85 -9.82
CA TYR A 31 9.62 -16.62 -11.08
C TYR A 31 10.66 -16.10 -12.10
N THR A 32 10.90 -14.78 -12.14
CA THR A 32 11.87 -14.20 -13.09
C THR A 32 13.32 -14.23 -12.61
N ARG A 33 13.57 -14.69 -11.39
CA ARG A 33 14.88 -14.70 -10.72
C ARG A 33 15.55 -16.06 -10.83
N ARG A 34 16.88 -16.06 -10.73
CA ARG A 34 17.71 -17.27 -10.83
C ARG A 34 18.68 -17.44 -9.66
N ASP A 35 18.72 -16.47 -8.74
CA ASP A 35 19.63 -16.46 -7.59
C ASP A 35 19.05 -17.23 -6.40
N THR A 36 19.24 -18.54 -6.37
CA THR A 36 18.65 -19.44 -5.35
C THR A 36 18.92 -19.00 -3.91
N LYS A 37 20.14 -18.51 -3.61
CA LYS A 37 20.48 -18.02 -2.28
C LYS A 37 19.68 -16.77 -1.92
N GLY A 38 19.65 -15.77 -2.82
CA GLY A 38 18.91 -14.54 -2.59
C GLY A 38 17.41 -14.78 -2.46
N ILE A 39 16.84 -15.72 -3.22
CA ILE A 39 15.44 -16.13 -3.08
C ILE A 39 15.16 -16.66 -1.67
N LYS A 40 16.04 -17.52 -1.12
CA LYS A 40 15.87 -18.02 0.26
C LYS A 40 15.93 -16.90 1.29
N ASP A 41 16.90 -15.99 1.15
CA ASP A 41 17.04 -14.84 2.05
C ASP A 41 15.80 -13.93 2.02
N ASP A 42 15.22 -13.73 0.82
CA ASP A 42 14.03 -12.88 0.68
C ASP A 42 12.75 -13.56 1.18
N ILE A 43 12.63 -14.88 1.10
CA ILE A 43 11.53 -15.63 1.74
C ILE A 43 11.56 -15.38 3.25
N GLU A 44 12.73 -15.48 3.87
CA GLU A 44 12.86 -15.19 5.30
C GLU A 44 12.52 -13.73 5.61
N ASN A 45 12.93 -12.78 4.75
CA ASN A 45 12.55 -11.38 4.89
C ASN A 45 11.02 -11.17 4.81
N VAL A 46 10.34 -11.82 3.85
CA VAL A 46 8.88 -11.80 3.75
C VAL A 46 8.23 -12.36 5.02
N PHE A 47 8.75 -13.45 5.57
CA PHE A 47 8.24 -14.01 6.82
C PHE A 47 8.52 -13.15 8.05
N ASN A 48 9.58 -12.35 8.05
CA ASN A 48 9.84 -11.39 9.12
C ASN A 48 8.83 -10.23 9.09
N HIS A 49 8.45 -9.76 7.90
CA HIS A 49 7.40 -8.75 7.74
C HIS A 49 6.00 -9.31 8.00
N PHE A 50 5.76 -10.57 7.63
CA PHE A 50 4.46 -11.22 7.76
C PHE A 50 4.57 -12.58 8.48
N PRO A 51 4.70 -12.59 9.83
CA PRO A 51 4.87 -13.83 10.59
C PRO A 51 3.72 -14.84 10.41
N ILE A 52 2.51 -14.35 10.15
CA ILE A 52 1.34 -15.20 9.90
C ILE A 52 1.52 -16.08 8.64
N LEU A 53 2.22 -15.58 7.62
CA LEU A 53 2.52 -16.36 6.41
C LEU A 53 3.50 -17.50 6.73
N ARG A 54 4.43 -17.31 7.66
CA ARG A 54 5.35 -18.36 8.11
C ARG A 54 4.60 -19.48 8.81
N GLN A 55 3.69 -19.13 9.70
CA GLN A 55 2.88 -20.07 10.48
C GLN A 55 1.98 -20.91 9.58
N ARG A 56 1.52 -20.34 8.45
CA ARG A 56 0.57 -20.96 7.51
C ARG A 56 1.21 -21.32 6.17
N LYS A 57 2.53 -21.50 6.12
CA LYS A 57 3.27 -21.66 4.84
C LYS A 57 2.76 -22.82 3.96
N GLU A 58 2.20 -23.87 4.57
CA GLU A 58 1.67 -25.07 3.90
C GLU A 58 0.14 -25.00 3.64
N GLN A 59 -0.54 -23.97 4.14
CA GLN A 59 -1.97 -23.76 3.94
C GLN A 59 -2.22 -23.25 2.51
N GLU A 60 -3.27 -23.74 1.86
CA GLU A 60 -3.78 -23.13 0.61
C GLU A 60 -4.29 -21.70 0.85
N ALA A 61 -3.95 -20.80 -0.07
CA ALA A 61 -4.25 -19.38 0.03
C ALA A 61 -5.76 -19.09 -0.01
N GLY A 62 -6.55 -19.97 -0.64
CA GLY A 62 -8.01 -19.87 -0.70
C GLY A 62 -8.69 -19.90 0.68
N TYR A 63 -8.06 -20.55 1.68
CA TYR A 63 -8.59 -20.63 3.04
C TYR A 63 -8.11 -19.51 3.98
N MET A 64 -7.30 -18.58 3.48
CA MET A 64 -6.85 -17.44 4.27
C MET A 64 -7.94 -16.37 4.37
N SER A 65 -7.94 -15.61 5.47
CA SER A 65 -8.81 -14.43 5.57
C SER A 65 -8.38 -13.36 4.56
N GLY A 66 -9.27 -12.41 4.23
CA GLY A 66 -8.96 -11.35 3.26
C GLY A 66 -7.73 -10.51 3.62
N GLY A 67 -7.49 -10.25 4.92
CA GLY A 67 -6.29 -9.54 5.38
C GLY A 67 -5.01 -10.37 5.21
N GLU A 68 -5.10 -11.67 5.48
CA GLU A 68 -3.98 -12.60 5.29
C GLU A 68 -3.65 -12.78 3.79
N GLN A 69 -4.68 -12.83 2.93
CA GLN A 69 -4.49 -12.82 1.48
C GLN A 69 -3.84 -11.52 0.98
N GLN A 70 -4.18 -10.37 1.58
CA GLN A 70 -3.53 -9.10 1.26
C GLN A 70 -2.04 -9.12 1.64
N MET A 71 -1.71 -9.64 2.83
CA MET A 71 -0.32 -9.82 3.26
C MET A 71 0.43 -10.75 2.31
N LEU A 72 -0.20 -11.85 1.88
CA LEU A 72 0.36 -12.78 0.90
C LEU A 72 0.62 -12.12 -0.45
N ALA A 73 -0.31 -11.30 -0.94
CA ALA A 73 -0.17 -10.58 -2.20
C ALA A 73 1.03 -9.62 -2.17
N ILE A 74 1.18 -8.88 -1.07
CA ILE A 74 2.32 -7.97 -0.85
C ILE A 74 3.63 -8.79 -0.73
N GLY A 75 3.64 -9.85 0.07
CA GLY A 75 4.80 -10.73 0.23
C GLY A 75 5.26 -11.32 -1.10
N ARG A 76 4.33 -11.79 -1.93
CA ARG A 76 4.61 -12.25 -3.30
C ARG A 76 5.21 -11.14 -4.16
N ALA A 77 4.69 -9.90 -4.10
CA ALA A 77 5.25 -8.79 -4.86
C ALA A 77 6.70 -8.47 -4.46
N LEU A 78 7.04 -8.57 -3.17
CA LEU A 78 8.39 -8.32 -2.65
C LEU A 78 9.42 -9.33 -3.16
N MET A 79 9.02 -10.57 -3.45
CA MET A 79 9.92 -11.62 -3.94
C MET A 79 10.61 -11.30 -5.27
N SER A 80 10.10 -10.32 -6.01
CA SER A 80 10.74 -9.79 -7.22
C SER A 80 11.86 -8.78 -6.96
N ARG A 81 12.12 -8.41 -5.70
CA ARG A 81 12.99 -7.28 -5.29
C ARG A 81 12.65 -5.97 -6.02
N PRO A 82 11.41 -5.47 -5.90
CA PRO A 82 11.00 -4.27 -6.58
C PRO A 82 11.80 -3.05 -6.10
N LYS A 83 12.15 -2.17 -7.04
CA LYS A 83 12.59 -0.81 -6.74
C LYS A 83 11.39 0.09 -6.39
N LEU A 84 10.25 -0.18 -7.04
CA LEU A 84 8.97 0.46 -6.82
C LEU A 84 7.88 -0.58 -6.59
N LEU A 85 7.23 -0.51 -5.44
CA LEU A 85 6.03 -1.27 -5.11
C LEU A 85 4.81 -0.35 -5.20
N MET A 86 3.89 -0.68 -6.09
CA MET A 86 2.61 0.01 -6.26
C MET A 86 1.52 -0.81 -5.58
N LEU A 87 0.74 -0.17 -4.70
CA LEU A 87 -0.35 -0.79 -3.94
C LEU A 87 -1.65 -0.04 -4.22
N ASP A 88 -2.64 -0.75 -4.74
CA ASP A 88 -3.97 -0.20 -5.02
C ASP A 88 -4.96 -0.66 -3.94
N GLU A 89 -5.47 0.31 -3.18
CA GLU A 89 -6.44 0.14 -2.08
C GLU A 89 -6.17 -1.07 -1.15
N PRO A 90 -4.96 -1.23 -0.59
CA PRO A 90 -4.61 -2.41 0.19
C PRO A 90 -5.42 -2.55 1.49
N SER A 91 -6.10 -1.52 1.95
CA SER A 91 -6.96 -1.57 3.14
C SER A 91 -8.42 -1.90 2.88
N LEU A 92 -8.83 -2.04 1.62
CA LEU A 92 -10.24 -2.20 1.26
C LEU A 92 -10.86 -3.47 1.88
N GLY A 93 -11.98 -3.27 2.59
CA GLY A 93 -12.73 -4.35 3.22
C GLY A 93 -12.04 -5.01 4.43
N LEU A 94 -10.98 -4.40 4.97
CA LEU A 94 -10.28 -4.90 6.16
C LEU A 94 -10.76 -4.20 7.43
N SER A 95 -10.58 -4.88 8.57
CA SER A 95 -10.88 -4.28 9.88
C SER A 95 -9.89 -3.14 10.19
N PRO A 96 -10.29 -2.14 11.01
CA PRO A 96 -9.40 -1.02 11.34
C PRO A 96 -8.04 -1.45 11.93
N LEU A 97 -8.03 -2.54 12.71
CA LEU A 97 -6.81 -3.09 13.28
C LEU A 97 -5.88 -3.65 12.20
N LEU A 98 -6.40 -4.49 11.30
CA LEU A 98 -5.62 -5.08 10.20
C LEU A 98 -5.11 -4.00 9.24
N THR A 99 -5.92 -2.96 8.99
CA THR A 99 -5.51 -1.81 8.20
C THR A 99 -4.30 -1.12 8.84
N GLN A 100 -4.32 -0.84 10.14
CA GLN A 100 -3.16 -0.24 10.83
C GLN A 100 -1.92 -1.13 10.80
N GLU A 101 -2.10 -2.44 10.95
CA GLU A 101 -1.02 -3.42 10.87
C GLU A 101 -0.35 -3.43 9.49
N ILE A 102 -1.14 -3.55 8.42
CA ILE A 102 -0.65 -3.53 7.03
C ILE A 102 0.12 -2.25 6.73
N PHE A 103 -0.42 -1.08 7.09
CA PHE A 103 0.26 0.19 6.89
C PHE A 103 1.57 0.30 7.68
N THR A 104 1.61 -0.29 8.88
CA THR A 104 2.84 -0.35 9.67
C THR A 104 3.90 -1.21 8.98
N ILE A 105 3.50 -2.37 8.44
CA ILE A 105 4.39 -3.25 7.69
C ILE A 105 4.87 -2.56 6.40
N ILE A 106 3.98 -1.90 5.64
CA ILE A 106 4.33 -1.11 4.44
C ILE A 106 5.39 -0.05 4.77
N ARG A 107 5.21 0.68 5.87
CA ARG A 107 6.20 1.67 6.33
C ARG A 107 7.53 1.02 6.69
N ASP A 108 7.50 -0.14 7.34
CA ASP A 108 8.69 -0.87 7.73
C ASP A 108 9.46 -1.39 6.50
N ILE A 109 8.76 -1.93 5.49
CA ILE A 109 9.33 -2.29 4.19
C ILE A 109 10.02 -1.07 3.55
N ASN A 110 9.35 0.09 3.52
CA ASN A 110 9.95 1.31 2.98
C ASN A 110 11.23 1.71 3.72
N ARG A 111 11.22 1.69 5.05
CA ARG A 111 12.32 2.21 5.88
C ARG A 111 13.48 1.23 6.04
N LYS A 112 13.18 -0.05 6.24
CA LYS A 112 14.19 -1.10 6.52
C LYS A 112 14.76 -1.67 5.23
N ASP A 113 13.92 -1.89 4.23
CA ASP A 113 14.31 -2.56 2.99
C ASP A 113 14.62 -1.56 1.87
N GLY A 114 14.30 -0.27 2.06
CA GLY A 114 14.60 0.80 1.11
C GLY A 114 13.72 0.76 -0.15
N VAL A 115 12.60 0.05 -0.11
CA VAL A 115 11.68 -0.06 -1.25
C VAL A 115 10.88 1.23 -1.39
N THR A 116 10.84 1.80 -2.60
CA THR A 116 9.95 2.94 -2.88
C THR A 116 8.52 2.44 -2.99
N ILE A 117 7.58 3.12 -2.32
CA ILE A 117 6.17 2.71 -2.30
C ILE A 117 5.31 3.82 -2.87
N LEU A 118 4.48 3.46 -3.84
CA LEU A 118 3.38 4.30 -4.32
C LEU A 118 2.07 3.65 -3.87
N LEU A 119 1.36 4.34 -3.00
CA LEU A 119 0.13 3.85 -2.37
C LEU A 119 -1.05 4.68 -2.86
N VAL A 120 -2.08 4.01 -3.39
CA VAL A 120 -3.37 4.59 -3.73
C VAL A 120 -4.38 4.17 -2.68
N GLU A 121 -5.03 5.14 -2.04
CA GLU A 121 -5.90 4.90 -0.89
C GLU A 121 -7.05 5.91 -0.83
N GLN A 122 -8.24 5.40 -0.49
CA GLN A 122 -9.42 6.25 -0.25
C GLN A 122 -9.42 6.81 1.19
N ASN A 123 -8.81 6.10 2.14
CA ASN A 123 -8.71 6.57 3.52
C ASN A 123 -7.57 7.61 3.64
N VAL A 124 -7.92 8.88 3.42
CA VAL A 124 -6.95 10.00 3.44
C VAL A 124 -6.23 10.12 4.79
N ASN A 125 -6.93 9.91 5.91
CA ASN A 125 -6.30 10.00 7.24
C ASN A 125 -5.18 8.96 7.39
N MET A 126 -5.47 7.70 7.03
CA MET A 126 -4.47 6.63 7.05
C MET A 126 -3.35 6.88 6.05
N ALA A 127 -3.65 7.26 4.80
CA ALA A 127 -2.63 7.56 3.81
C ALA A 127 -1.67 8.65 4.30
N LEU A 128 -2.20 9.77 4.79
CA LEU A 128 -1.38 10.86 5.33
C LEU A 128 -0.59 10.41 6.56
N LYS A 129 -1.12 9.52 7.42
CA LYS A 129 -0.42 9.03 8.62
C LYS A 129 0.92 8.35 8.31
N TYR A 130 1.03 7.63 7.20
CA TYR A 130 2.20 6.81 6.87
C TYR A 130 3.01 7.32 5.67
N ALA A 131 2.45 8.19 4.84
CA ALA A 131 3.14 8.74 3.67
C ALA A 131 4.30 9.69 4.06
N ASN A 132 5.26 9.85 3.13
CA ASN A 132 6.27 10.92 3.20
C ASN A 132 5.88 12.15 2.38
N TYR A 133 5.02 11.96 1.38
CA TYR A 133 4.49 12.97 0.48
C TYR A 133 3.16 12.46 -0.06
N ALA A 134 2.17 13.32 -0.27
CA ALA A 134 0.87 12.90 -0.75
C ALA A 134 0.32 13.82 -1.84
N PHE A 135 -0.42 13.22 -2.76
CA PHE A 135 -1.16 13.89 -3.82
C PHE A 135 -2.64 13.61 -3.58
N LEU A 136 -3.44 14.67 -3.43
CA LEU A 136 -4.91 14.55 -3.38
C LEU A 136 -5.45 14.76 -4.78
N MET A 137 -6.31 13.84 -5.21
CA MET A 137 -6.88 13.83 -6.55
C MET A 137 -8.40 13.87 -6.50
N GLU A 138 -8.99 14.75 -7.31
CA GLU A 138 -10.43 14.85 -7.52
C GLU A 138 -10.74 14.94 -9.01
N ASN A 139 -11.70 14.15 -9.49
CA ASN A 139 -12.16 14.19 -10.89
C ASN A 139 -10.99 14.14 -11.91
N GLY A 140 -10.01 13.28 -11.64
CA GLY A 140 -8.82 13.08 -12.48
C GLY A 140 -7.79 14.22 -12.42
N ARG A 141 -7.85 15.11 -11.43
CA ARG A 141 -6.89 16.22 -11.27
C ARG A 141 -6.30 16.25 -9.88
N ILE A 142 -5.00 16.50 -9.80
CA ILE A 142 -4.32 16.76 -8.52
C ILE A 142 -4.78 18.13 -8.01
N VAL A 143 -5.45 18.14 -6.87
CA VAL A 143 -5.98 19.35 -6.22
C VAL A 143 -5.05 19.88 -5.14
N ARG A 144 -4.26 19.01 -4.50
CA ARG A 144 -3.22 19.34 -3.52
C ARG A 144 -2.06 18.35 -3.64
N ALA A 145 -0.85 18.82 -3.34
CA ALA A 145 0.35 18.00 -3.30
C ALA A 145 1.33 18.63 -2.31
N ASP A 146 1.58 17.95 -1.19
CA ASP A 146 2.53 18.43 -0.19
C ASP A 146 2.93 17.30 0.78
N LYS A 147 3.78 17.63 1.74
CA LYS A 147 4.07 16.77 2.88
C LYS A 147 2.81 16.56 3.74
N PRO A 148 2.65 15.39 4.39
CA PRO A 148 1.46 15.11 5.18
C PRO A 148 1.20 16.09 6.31
N GLU A 149 2.24 16.66 6.92
CA GLU A 149 2.08 17.64 8.00
C GLU A 149 1.43 18.93 7.50
N VAL A 150 1.78 19.37 6.28
CA VAL A 150 1.17 20.54 5.65
C VAL A 150 -0.27 20.24 5.25
N LEU A 151 -0.51 19.08 4.64
CA LEU A 151 -1.85 18.67 4.20
C LEU A 151 -2.81 18.45 5.36
N ARG A 152 -2.35 17.90 6.49
CA ARG A 152 -3.20 17.74 7.68
C ARG A 152 -3.61 19.06 8.30
N GLU A 153 -2.82 20.12 8.14
CA GLU A 153 -3.14 21.46 8.64
C GLU A 153 -3.96 22.31 7.66
N ASP A 154 -4.10 21.89 6.40
CA ASP A 154 -4.94 22.57 5.40
C ASP A 154 -6.43 22.49 5.81
N PRO A 155 -7.11 23.65 6.02
CA PRO A 155 -8.51 23.68 6.42
C PRO A 155 -9.44 22.92 5.48
N ASP A 156 -9.19 22.99 4.16
CA ASP A 156 -10.01 22.28 3.16
C ASP A 156 -9.83 20.76 3.33
N VAL A 157 -8.60 20.31 3.59
CA VAL A 157 -8.32 18.88 3.81
C VAL A 157 -8.97 18.38 5.10
N LYS A 158 -8.91 19.17 6.18
CA LYS A 158 -9.56 18.85 7.46
C LYS A 158 -11.07 18.67 7.32
N GLU A 159 -11.71 19.63 6.64
CA GLU A 159 -13.15 19.67 6.47
C GLU A 159 -13.66 18.52 5.56
N PHE A 160 -13.08 18.38 4.37
CA PHE A 160 -13.62 17.48 3.35
C PHE A 160 -13.14 16.03 3.48
N TYR A 161 -11.95 15.81 4.05
CA TYR A 161 -11.29 14.49 3.98
C TYR A 161 -10.96 13.87 5.34
N LEU A 162 -10.85 14.67 6.41
CA LEU A 162 -10.52 14.18 7.75
C LEU A 162 -11.71 14.21 8.72
N GLY A 163 -12.86 14.74 8.30
CA GLY A 163 -14.09 14.77 9.10
C GLY A 163 -14.02 15.69 10.32
N VAL A 164 -13.06 16.62 10.34
CA VAL A 164 -12.96 17.63 11.41
C VAL A 164 -13.89 18.77 11.02
N ALA A 165 -15.16 18.66 11.42
CA ALA A 165 -16.11 19.75 11.26
C ALA A 165 -15.69 20.91 12.18
N THR A 166 -15.05 21.94 11.61
CA THR A 166 -15.05 23.26 12.23
C THR A 166 -16.46 23.83 12.12
N GLU A 167 -17.06 24.22 13.25
CA GLU A 167 -18.39 24.82 13.30
C GLU A 167 -18.56 25.90 12.23
N THR A 168 -19.55 25.70 11.35
CA THR A 168 -20.04 26.63 10.32
C THR A 168 -19.04 27.06 9.24
N SER A 169 -18.89 26.24 8.22
CA SER A 169 -18.39 26.70 6.92
C SER A 169 -19.45 27.57 6.24
N VAL A 170 -19.32 28.89 6.36
CA VAL A 170 -20.23 29.92 5.76
C VAL A 170 -20.19 29.95 4.22
N LYS A 171 -19.64 28.94 3.53
CA LYS A 171 -19.61 28.94 2.06
C LYS A 171 -19.92 27.55 1.50
N GLY A 172 -21.22 27.32 1.30
CA GLY A 172 -21.70 26.31 0.35
C GLY A 172 -21.01 26.50 -1.00
N TYR A 173 -20.36 25.44 -1.46
CA TYR A 173 -19.83 25.25 -2.80
C TYR A 173 -18.97 26.40 -3.35
N LYS A 174 -17.68 26.42 -2.99
CA LYS A 174 -16.66 27.11 -3.81
C LYS A 174 -15.93 26.11 -4.71
N ARG A 175 -16.38 26.04 -5.97
CA ARG A 175 -15.58 25.58 -7.11
C ARG A 175 -14.28 26.41 -7.14
N TYR A 176 -13.14 25.87 -6.70
CA TYR A 176 -11.90 26.63 -6.69
C TYR A 176 -10.94 26.21 -7.81
N ARG A 177 -10.89 27.06 -8.84
CA ARG A 177 -9.77 27.18 -9.80
C ARG A 177 -8.63 27.92 -9.08
N ARG A 178 -7.64 27.22 -8.53
CA ARG A 178 -6.30 27.81 -8.31
C ARG A 178 -5.31 27.10 -9.22
N LYS A 179 -4.69 27.87 -10.11
CA LYS A 179 -3.57 27.38 -10.94
C LYS A 179 -2.44 26.99 -9.99
N VAL A 180 -2.12 25.69 -9.95
CA VAL A 180 -0.88 25.18 -9.34
C VAL A 180 0.28 25.87 -10.04
N ARG A 181 1.12 26.59 -9.29
CA ARG A 181 2.42 27.06 -9.78
C ARG A 181 3.46 26.06 -9.29
N PHE A 182 4.03 25.28 -10.20
CA PHE A 182 5.27 24.57 -9.93
C PHE A 182 6.37 25.63 -9.76
N ARG A 183 7.14 25.53 -8.68
CA ARG A 183 8.39 26.26 -8.50
C ARG A 183 9.53 25.33 -8.84
#